data_AF-A0A966MTG1-F1
#
_entry.id   AF-A0A966MTG1-F1
#
_cell.length_a   1.000
_cell.length_b   1.000
_cell.length_c   1.000
_cell.angle_alpha   90.00
_cell.angle_beta   90.00
_cell.angle_gamma   90.00
#
_symmetry.space_group_name_H-M   'P 1'
#
loop_
_entity.id
_entity.type
_entity.pdbx_description
1 polymer ?
#
loop_
_entity_poly.entity_id
_entity_poly.type
_entity_poly.pdbx_seq_one_letter_code
_entity_poly.pdbx_strand_id
1 'polypeptide(L)'
;MVRRVPVPPGVNPRAVLPVIEELYGLSEIEKADGVEWTGFDAVRERCKTYLAQIDQWKAMKQRAGKNFPTHPTMAEWDGRGRPRVGASGSDAHRVRTYFDEHGQRQKFAVDLHEQGPAFQVPWSKPTKVYTALVVDEEKGSITCPICNHAETFDHDSPSAMGMAKTRMARHLTSAKKDVEAHRALHGKVYA
;
A
#
# COMPACT_ATOMS: atom_id res chain seq x y z
N MET A 1 14.76 -34.12 19.13
CA MET A 1 13.59 -33.41 19.72
C MET A 1 13.99 -31.97 19.97
N VAL A 2 13.49 -31.02 19.17
CA VAL A 2 13.69 -29.59 19.44
C VAL A 2 12.93 -29.27 20.73
N ARG A 3 13.65 -28.82 21.76
CA ARG A 3 13.07 -28.46 23.05
C ARG A 3 12.16 -27.24 22.80
N ARG A 4 10.84 -27.43 22.84
CA ARG A 4 9.88 -26.34 22.61
C ARG A 4 10.17 -25.24 23.62
N VAL A 5 10.47 -24.04 23.12
CA VAL A 5 10.64 -22.86 23.97
C VAL A 5 9.32 -22.64 24.72
N PRO A 6 9.34 -22.57 26.07
CA PRO A 6 8.12 -22.37 26.83
C PRO A 6 7.50 -21.01 26.47
N VAL A 7 6.24 -21.04 26.04
CA VAL A 7 5.47 -19.84 25.70
C VAL A 7 5.04 -19.15 27.01
N PRO A 8 5.18 -17.82 27.13
CA PRO A 8 4.80 -17.10 28.35
C PRO A 8 3.32 -17.28 28.72
N PRO A 9 2.95 -17.18 30.02
CA PRO A 9 1.57 -17.22 30.46
C PRO A 9 0.71 -16.15 29.74
N GLY A 10 -0.49 -16.54 29.31
CA GLY A 10 -1.43 -15.64 28.62
C GLY A 10 -1.23 -15.53 27.10
N VAL A 11 -0.17 -16.11 26.54
CA VAL A 11 0.04 -16.18 25.09
C VAL A 11 -0.51 -17.50 24.56
N ASN A 12 -1.37 -17.45 23.54
CA ASN A 12 -1.92 -18.64 22.91
C ASN A 12 -0.84 -19.37 22.08
N PRO A 13 -0.37 -20.57 22.49
CA PRO A 13 0.71 -21.25 21.79
C PRO A 13 0.33 -21.63 20.36
N ARG A 14 -0.94 -21.96 20.11
CA ARG A 14 -1.42 -22.34 18.76
C ARG A 14 -1.32 -21.19 17.76
N ALA A 15 -1.39 -19.94 18.24
CA ALA A 15 -1.31 -18.76 17.38
C ALA A 15 0.14 -18.37 17.06
N VAL A 16 1.06 -18.61 18.01
CA VAL A 16 2.43 -18.09 17.94
C VAL A 16 3.44 -19.12 17.45
N LEU A 17 3.28 -20.40 17.80
CA LEU A 17 4.22 -21.44 17.42
C LEU A 17 4.42 -21.58 15.90
N PRO A 18 3.38 -21.56 15.04
CA PRO A 18 3.58 -21.64 13.59
C PRO A 18 4.45 -20.51 13.04
N VAL A 19 4.27 -19.29 13.57
CA VAL A 19 5.06 -18.12 13.18
C VAL A 19 6.50 -18.27 13.64
N ILE A 20 6.73 -18.71 14.87
CA ILE A 20 8.09 -18.96 15.39
C ILE A 20 8.80 -20.04 14.56
N GLU A 21 8.10 -21.14 14.27
CA GLU A 21 8.63 -22.24 13.44
C GLU A 21 9.02 -21.76 12.04
N GLU A 22 8.20 -20.90 11.42
CA GLU A 22 8.51 -20.28 10.12
C GLU A 22 9.79 -19.42 10.19
N LEU A 23 9.94 -18.58 11.21
CA LEU A 23 11.13 -17.73 11.36
C LEU A 23 12.41 -18.56 11.59
N TYR A 24 12.32 -19.65 12.36
CA TYR A 24 13.45 -20.57 12.51
C TYR A 24 13.75 -21.32 11.22
N GLY A 25 12.73 -21.72 10.46
CA GLY A 25 12.90 -22.31 9.13
C GLY A 25 13.66 -21.37 8.19
N LEU A 26 13.32 -20.08 8.17
CA LEU A 26 14.05 -19.08 7.38
C LEU A 26 15.52 -18.95 7.82
N SER A 27 15.79 -18.95 9.13
CA SER A 27 17.16 -18.92 9.65
C SER A 27 17.97 -20.18 9.33
N GLU A 28 17.32 -21.34 9.18
CA GLU A 28 17.98 -22.57 8.71
C GLU A 28 18.26 -22.52 7.21
N ILE A 29 17.33 -22.01 6.41
CA ILE A 29 17.51 -21.81 4.96
C ILE A 29 18.64 -20.82 4.68
N GLU A 30 18.71 -19.71 5.43
CA GLU A 30 19.81 -18.74 5.35
C GLU A 30 21.18 -19.41 5.56
N LYS A 31 21.28 -20.32 6.53
CA LYS A 31 22.53 -21.06 6.80
C LYS A 31 22.87 -22.10 5.75
N ALA A 32 21.87 -22.71 5.13
CA ALA A 32 22.05 -23.79 4.16
C ALA A 32 22.34 -23.26 2.74
N ASP A 33 21.54 -22.30 2.29
CA ASP A 33 21.48 -21.85 0.90
C ASP A 33 22.00 -20.41 0.71
N GLY A 34 22.34 -19.71 1.80
CA GLY A 34 22.81 -18.32 1.76
C GLY A 34 21.72 -17.31 1.36
N VAL A 35 20.44 -17.70 1.43
CA VAL A 35 19.31 -16.81 1.14
C VAL A 35 19.16 -15.82 2.29
N GLU A 36 19.42 -14.55 2.00
CA GLU A 36 19.25 -13.47 2.98
C GLU A 36 17.76 -13.24 3.28
N TRP A 37 17.45 -13.07 4.56
CA TRP A 37 16.13 -12.72 5.04
C TRP A 37 16.27 -11.63 6.11
N THR A 38 15.19 -10.94 6.43
CA THR A 38 15.21 -9.70 7.23
C THR A 38 15.64 -9.91 8.70
N GLY A 39 15.78 -11.17 9.13
CA GLY A 39 16.25 -11.53 10.46
C GLY A 39 15.22 -11.37 11.58
N PHE A 40 15.52 -11.97 12.73
CA PHE A 40 14.68 -11.90 13.92
C PHE A 40 14.54 -10.48 14.48
N ASP A 41 15.56 -9.66 14.31
CA ASP A 41 15.61 -8.32 14.90
C ASP A 41 14.56 -7.40 14.27
N ALA A 42 14.37 -7.47 12.95
CA ALA A 42 13.34 -6.68 12.27
C ALA A 42 11.92 -7.03 12.76
N VAL A 43 11.63 -8.33 12.94
CA VAL A 43 10.36 -8.79 13.49
C VAL A 43 10.19 -8.32 14.94
N ARG A 44 11.25 -8.40 15.75
CA ARG A 44 11.25 -7.96 17.15
C ARG A 44 10.97 -6.46 17.27
N GLU A 45 11.64 -5.63 16.47
CA GLU A 45 11.42 -4.18 16.48
C GLU A 45 9.99 -3.80 16.08
N ARG A 46 9.38 -4.56 15.18
CA ARG A 46 7.99 -4.32 14.77
C ARG A 46 6.99 -4.74 15.82
N CYS A 47 7.25 -5.84 16.54
CA CYS A 47 6.50 -6.19 17.75
C CYS A 47 6.60 -5.11 18.83
N LYS A 48 7.80 -4.55 19.08
CA LYS A 48 7.99 -3.44 20.03
C LYS A 48 7.20 -2.19 19.60
N THR A 49 7.26 -1.85 18.32
CA THR A 49 6.51 -0.73 17.74
C THR A 49 5.01 -0.91 17.96
N TYR A 50 4.48 -2.12 17.73
CA TYR A 50 3.08 -2.44 17.98
C TYR A 50 2.69 -2.21 19.45
N LEU A 51 3.49 -2.72 20.39
CA LEU A 51 3.23 -2.54 21.83
C LEU A 51 3.27 -1.06 22.24
N ALA A 52 4.26 -0.31 21.75
CA ALA A 52 4.37 1.12 22.02
C ALA A 52 3.16 1.91 21.49
N GLN A 53 2.70 1.60 20.27
CA GLN A 53 1.51 2.21 19.68
C GLN A 53 0.24 1.89 20.46
N ILE A 54 0.07 0.65 20.93
CA ILE A 54 -1.05 0.26 21.78
C ILE A 54 -1.10 1.10 23.05
N ASP A 55 0.03 1.32 23.71
CA ASP A 55 0.07 2.13 24.93
C ASP A 55 -0.15 3.62 24.66
N GLN A 56 0.38 4.13 23.55
CA GLN A 56 0.10 5.49 23.08
C GLN A 56 -1.40 5.71 22.84
N TRP A 57 -2.08 4.77 22.16
CA TRP A 57 -3.50 4.90 21.87
C TRP A 57 -4.37 4.80 23.13
N LYS A 58 -3.99 3.96 24.12
CA LYS A 58 -4.66 3.96 25.42
C LYS A 58 -4.57 5.33 26.10
N ALA A 59 -3.38 5.94 26.12
CA ALA A 59 -3.20 7.27 26.70
C ALA A 59 -4.00 8.34 25.94
N MET A 60 -4.02 8.30 24.61
CA MET A 60 -4.84 9.20 23.79
C MET A 60 -6.33 9.06 24.10
N LYS A 61 -6.83 7.83 24.18
CA LYS A 61 -8.25 7.55 24.51
C LYS A 61 -8.62 8.07 25.90
N GLN A 62 -7.73 7.91 26.89
CA GLN A 62 -7.95 8.45 28.23
C GLN A 62 -8.05 9.99 28.22
N ARG A 63 -7.24 10.68 27.41
CA ARG A 63 -7.25 12.14 27.29
C ARG A 63 -8.44 12.68 26.47
N ALA A 64 -8.73 12.05 25.33
CA ALA A 64 -9.74 12.50 24.38
C ALA A 64 -11.18 12.03 24.73
N GLY A 65 -11.30 11.06 25.65
CA GLY A 65 -12.58 10.60 26.17
C GLY A 65 -13.25 9.52 25.32
N LYS A 66 -14.53 9.26 25.63
CA LYS A 66 -15.29 8.08 25.16
C LYS A 66 -15.45 8.00 23.63
N ASN A 67 -15.43 9.13 22.93
CA ASN A 67 -15.64 9.20 21.48
C ASN A 67 -14.36 8.91 20.68
N PHE A 68 -13.20 8.81 21.34
CA PHE A 68 -11.95 8.46 20.67
C PHE A 68 -11.84 6.94 20.46
N PRO A 69 -11.48 6.47 19.26
CA PRO A 69 -11.39 5.05 18.97
C PRO A 69 -10.28 4.38 19.78
N THR A 70 -10.48 3.11 20.17
CA THR A 70 -9.43 2.33 20.84
C THR A 70 -8.19 2.15 19.96
N HIS A 71 -8.40 2.00 18.65
CA HIS A 71 -7.35 1.88 17.65
C HIS A 71 -7.63 2.91 16.55
N PRO A 72 -6.88 4.02 16.50
CA PRO A 72 -7.09 5.09 15.53
C PRO A 72 -7.07 4.62 14.07
N THR A 73 -6.28 3.59 13.76
CA THR A 73 -6.16 3.02 12.41
C THR A 73 -7.36 2.19 11.98
N MET A 74 -8.24 1.81 12.92
CA MET A 74 -9.53 1.17 12.60
C MET A 74 -10.64 2.19 12.31
N ALA A 75 -10.32 3.48 12.31
CA ALA A 75 -11.19 4.54 11.85
C ALA A 75 -10.59 5.26 10.64
N GLU A 76 -11.46 5.74 9.77
CA GLU A 76 -11.15 6.81 8.85
C GLU A 76 -11.37 8.16 9.57
N TRP A 77 -10.56 9.16 9.25
CA TRP A 77 -10.63 10.47 9.88
C TRP A 77 -11.09 11.49 8.84
N ASP A 78 -12.14 12.24 9.14
CA ASP A 78 -12.57 13.33 8.27
C ASP A 78 -11.64 14.56 8.40
N GLY A 79 -11.79 15.54 7.51
CA GLY A 79 -11.00 16.78 7.55
C GLY A 79 -11.22 17.64 8.80
N ARG A 80 -12.13 17.25 9.71
CA ARG A 80 -12.36 17.88 11.02
C ARG A 80 -11.83 17.02 12.17
N GLY A 81 -11.13 15.93 11.88
CA GLY A 81 -10.57 15.02 12.88
C GLY A 81 -11.62 14.16 13.58
N ARG A 82 -12.77 13.88 12.96
CA ARG A 82 -13.78 12.96 13.53
C ARG A 82 -13.59 11.54 12.99
N PRO A 83 -13.61 10.53 13.87
CA PRO A 83 -13.43 9.14 13.47
C PRO A 83 -14.72 8.56 12.86
N ARG A 84 -14.58 7.83 11.76
CA ARG A 84 -15.60 6.99 11.13
C ARG A 84 -15.11 5.54 11.13
N VAL A 85 -15.74 4.69 11.94
CA VAL A 85 -15.33 3.29 12.08
C VAL A 85 -15.82 2.47 10.87
N GLY A 86 -14.95 1.61 10.32
CA GLY A 86 -15.32 0.65 9.27
C GLY A 86 -15.40 1.21 7.84
N ALA A 87 -14.84 2.40 7.60
CA ALA A 87 -14.75 2.95 6.26
C ALA A 87 -13.57 2.34 5.45
N SER A 88 -13.60 2.51 4.12
CA SER A 88 -12.68 1.82 3.19
C SER A 88 -11.18 2.05 3.45
N GLY A 89 -10.80 3.22 4.00
CA GLY A 89 -9.42 3.54 4.38
C GLY A 89 -8.99 3.05 5.76
N SER A 90 -9.85 2.32 6.48
CA SER A 90 -9.59 1.83 7.83
C SER A 90 -9.08 0.38 7.85
N ASP A 91 -8.38 0.01 8.92
CA ASP A 91 -7.99 -1.37 9.14
C ASP A 91 -9.24 -2.25 9.38
N ALA A 92 -9.46 -3.20 8.48
CA ALA A 92 -10.59 -4.13 8.56
C ALA A 92 -10.29 -5.29 9.53
N HIS A 93 -11.19 -5.49 10.50
CA HIS A 93 -11.24 -6.59 11.49
C HIS A 93 -10.07 -6.71 12.48
N ARG A 94 -8.86 -6.28 12.12
CA ARG A 94 -7.66 -6.35 12.97
C ARG A 94 -6.75 -5.15 12.69
N VAL A 95 -6.02 -4.70 13.70
CA VAL A 95 -5.00 -3.65 13.56
C VAL A 95 -3.85 -4.19 12.71
N ARG A 96 -3.53 -3.49 11.62
CA ARG A 96 -2.45 -3.82 10.67
C ARG A 96 -1.48 -2.66 10.48
N THR A 97 -1.91 -1.46 10.82
CA THR A 97 -1.18 -0.24 10.58
C THR A 97 -1.15 0.67 11.81
N TYR A 98 -0.22 1.62 11.81
CA TYR A 98 -0.13 2.74 12.75
C TYR A 98 0.05 4.07 11.99
N PHE A 99 -0.13 5.19 12.68
CA PHE A 99 0.20 6.50 12.14
C PHE A 99 1.58 6.91 12.67
N ASP A 100 2.47 7.34 11.77
CA ASP A 100 3.76 7.93 12.15
C ASP A 100 3.60 9.37 12.65
N GLU A 101 4.73 10.01 12.98
CA GLU A 101 4.77 11.39 13.49
C GLU A 101 4.22 12.42 12.48
N HIS A 102 4.20 12.08 11.20
CA HIS A 102 3.64 12.92 10.13
C HIS A 102 2.16 12.60 9.85
N GLY A 103 1.56 11.68 10.62
CA GLY A 103 0.19 11.22 10.41
C GLY A 103 0.03 10.31 9.20
N GLN A 104 1.12 9.81 8.61
CA GLN A 104 1.05 8.86 7.51
C GLN A 104 0.88 7.44 8.05
N ARG A 105 0.14 6.62 7.29
CA ARG A 105 -0.17 5.25 7.69
C ARG A 105 0.98 4.32 7.33
N GLN A 106 1.56 3.66 8.32
CA GLN A 106 2.64 2.70 8.19
C GLN A 106 2.16 1.29 8.56
N LYS A 107 2.70 0.26 7.91
CA LYS A 107 2.34 -1.15 8.18
C LYS A 107 3.16 -1.70 9.36
N PHE A 108 2.54 -2.54 10.18
CA PHE A 108 3.26 -3.39 11.14
C PHE A 108 3.88 -4.63 10.50
N ALA A 109 3.40 -5.01 9.32
CA ALA A 109 3.94 -6.14 8.56
C ALA A 109 5.42 -5.89 8.23
N VAL A 110 6.20 -6.97 8.28
CA VAL A 110 7.61 -7.00 7.89
C VAL A 110 7.71 -7.91 6.69
N ASP A 111 8.27 -7.40 5.60
CA ASP A 111 8.66 -8.24 4.49
C ASP A 111 9.86 -9.08 4.95
N LEU A 112 9.72 -10.41 4.93
CA LEU A 112 10.73 -11.34 5.43
C LEU A 112 11.84 -11.62 4.41
N HIS A 113 11.57 -11.38 3.13
CA HIS A 113 12.51 -11.52 2.02
C HIS A 113 12.20 -10.44 0.98
N GLU A 114 13.17 -10.12 0.13
CA GLU A 114 12.91 -9.28 -1.03
C GLU A 114 11.91 -9.99 -1.94
N GLN A 115 10.78 -9.34 -2.18
CA GLN A 115 9.82 -9.84 -3.17
C GLN A 115 10.48 -9.71 -4.55
N GLY A 116 10.88 -10.85 -5.11
CA GLY A 116 11.32 -10.92 -6.50
C GLY A 116 10.23 -10.41 -7.46
N PRO A 117 10.57 -10.26 -8.75
CA PRO A 117 9.58 -9.86 -9.74
C PRO A 117 8.36 -10.78 -9.67
N ALA A 118 7.15 -10.20 -9.75
CA ALA A 118 5.92 -10.96 -9.72
C ALA A 118 6.00 -12.14 -10.69
N PHE A 119 5.65 -13.33 -10.22
CA PHE A 119 5.70 -14.54 -11.03
C PHE A 119 4.87 -14.32 -12.31
N GLN A 120 5.56 -14.27 -13.45
CA GLN A 120 4.92 -14.21 -14.76
C GLN A 120 4.83 -15.63 -15.31
N VAL A 121 3.60 -16.07 -15.56
CA VAL A 121 3.39 -17.34 -16.25
C VAL A 121 3.98 -17.26 -17.66
N PRO A 122 4.65 -18.32 -18.17
CA PRO A 122 5.32 -18.29 -19.48
C PRO A 122 4.40 -17.96 -20.66
N TRP A 123 3.11 -18.21 -20.52
CA TRP A 123 2.08 -17.92 -21.52
C TRP A 123 1.43 -16.53 -21.35
N SER A 124 1.86 -15.73 -20.38
CA SER A 124 1.40 -14.35 -20.26
C SER A 124 1.99 -13.53 -21.40
N LYS A 125 1.13 -12.81 -22.12
CA LYS A 125 1.61 -11.83 -23.09
C LYS A 125 2.23 -10.67 -22.29
N PRO A 126 3.40 -10.16 -22.68
CA PRO A 126 3.95 -8.98 -22.05
C PRO A 126 2.97 -7.81 -22.22
N THR A 127 2.32 -7.41 -21.12
CA THR A 127 1.43 -6.25 -21.13
C THR A 127 2.29 -4.99 -21.23
N LYS A 128 2.08 -4.19 -22.28
CA LYS A 128 2.70 -2.86 -22.35
C LYS A 128 2.16 -2.01 -21.22
N VAL A 129 3.04 -1.66 -20.27
CA VAL A 129 2.67 -0.78 -19.15
C VAL A 129 2.83 0.65 -19.61
N TYR A 130 1.71 1.35 -19.75
CA TYR A 130 1.68 2.77 -20.03
C TYR A 130 1.67 3.54 -18.71
N THR A 131 2.62 4.46 -18.54
CA THR A 131 2.79 5.25 -17.30
C THR A 131 2.46 6.73 -17.48
N ALA A 132 2.57 7.26 -18.70
CA ALA A 132 2.36 8.67 -19.00
C ALA A 132 1.68 8.87 -20.36
N LEU A 133 1.05 10.03 -20.53
CA LEU A 133 0.57 10.52 -21.82
C LEU A 133 1.74 11.06 -22.64
N VAL A 134 1.65 10.98 -23.96
CA VAL A 134 2.64 11.60 -24.86
C VAL A 134 2.24 13.06 -25.04
N VAL A 135 3.00 13.98 -24.46
CA VAL A 135 2.75 15.43 -24.57
C VAL A 135 3.76 16.01 -25.55
N ASP A 136 3.26 16.64 -26.61
CA ASP A 136 4.04 17.46 -27.53
C ASP A 136 3.68 18.92 -27.25
N GLU A 137 4.51 19.60 -26.45
CA GLU A 137 4.27 20.98 -26.01
C GLU A 137 4.42 21.98 -27.17
N GLU A 138 5.31 21.69 -28.13
CA GLU A 138 5.55 22.55 -29.30
C GLU A 138 4.36 22.54 -30.27
N LYS A 139 3.72 21.38 -30.46
CA LYS A 139 2.51 21.26 -31.29
C LYS A 139 1.22 21.46 -30.52
N GLY A 140 1.29 21.69 -29.21
CA GLY A 140 0.13 21.79 -28.33
C GLY A 140 -0.76 20.55 -28.42
N SER A 141 -0.22 19.35 -28.20
CA SER A 141 -1.02 18.12 -28.26
C SER A 141 -0.71 17.12 -27.15
N ILE A 142 -1.74 16.40 -26.72
CA ILE A 142 -1.67 15.31 -25.76
C ILE A 142 -2.20 14.06 -26.47
N THR A 143 -1.39 13.01 -26.54
CA THR A 143 -1.73 11.77 -27.24
C THR A 143 -1.79 10.59 -26.28
N CYS A 144 -2.84 9.78 -26.40
CA CYS A 144 -3.00 8.52 -25.69
C CYS A 144 -2.11 7.44 -26.34
N PRO A 145 -1.14 6.84 -25.62
CA PRO A 145 -0.21 5.87 -26.20
C PRO A 145 -0.81 4.48 -26.46
N ILE A 146 -2.08 4.27 -26.09
CA ILE A 146 -2.79 2.98 -26.22
C ILE A 146 -3.57 2.93 -27.55
N CYS A 147 -4.21 4.03 -27.91
CA CYS A 147 -5.09 4.11 -29.08
C CYS A 147 -4.76 5.25 -30.05
N ASN A 148 -3.73 6.05 -29.75
CA ASN A 148 -3.31 7.23 -30.52
C ASN A 148 -4.40 8.32 -30.65
N HIS A 149 -5.38 8.35 -29.74
CA HIS A 149 -6.30 9.49 -29.63
C HIS A 149 -5.51 10.74 -29.21
N ALA A 150 -5.66 11.83 -29.93
CA ALA A 150 -4.95 13.07 -29.68
C ALA A 150 -5.94 14.20 -29.33
N GLU A 151 -5.59 14.97 -28.30
CA GLU A 151 -6.28 16.19 -27.90
C GLU A 151 -5.33 17.36 -28.13
N THR A 152 -5.72 18.30 -28.99
CA THR A 152 -4.95 19.51 -29.24
C THR A 152 -5.34 20.63 -28.27
N PHE A 153 -4.41 21.53 -28.01
CA PHE A 153 -4.56 22.74 -27.22
C PHE A 153 -3.69 23.86 -27.78
N ASP A 154 -4.08 25.09 -27.48
CA ASP A 154 -3.26 26.25 -27.79
C ASP A 154 -2.10 26.34 -26.78
N HIS A 155 -0.86 26.24 -27.27
CA HIS A 155 0.34 26.28 -26.44
C HIS A 155 0.54 27.63 -25.73
N ASP A 156 0.01 28.73 -26.28
CA ASP A 156 0.15 30.07 -25.71
C ASP A 156 -0.78 30.31 -24.50
N SER A 157 -1.72 29.39 -24.26
CA SER A 157 -2.73 29.50 -23.20
C SER A 157 -2.59 28.38 -22.17
N PRO A 158 -2.12 28.68 -20.95
CA PRO A 158 -2.05 27.70 -19.86
C PRO A 158 -3.41 27.03 -19.54
N SER A 159 -4.51 27.76 -19.76
CA SER A 159 -5.87 27.25 -19.57
C SER A 159 -6.25 26.19 -20.62
N ALA A 160 -5.76 26.34 -21.85
CA ALA A 160 -6.05 25.41 -22.94
C ALA A 160 -5.45 24.02 -22.69
N MET A 161 -4.24 23.95 -22.13
CA MET A 161 -3.62 22.68 -21.73
C MET A 161 -4.45 21.97 -20.65
N GLY A 162 -4.96 22.71 -19.66
CA GLY A 162 -5.83 22.16 -18.62
C GLY A 162 -7.10 21.53 -19.19
N MET A 163 -7.75 22.21 -20.15
CA MET A 163 -8.94 21.68 -20.82
C MET A 163 -8.64 20.41 -21.65
N ALA A 164 -7.51 20.38 -22.36
CA ALA A 164 -7.09 19.18 -23.09
C ALA A 164 -6.82 18.01 -22.14
N LYS A 165 -6.21 18.25 -20.97
CA LYS A 165 -6.06 17.23 -19.93
C LYS A 165 -7.41 16.70 -19.44
N THR A 166 -8.42 17.56 -19.25
CA THR A 166 -9.77 17.11 -18.86
C THR A 166 -10.44 16.27 -19.95
N ARG A 167 -10.33 16.66 -21.22
CA ARG A 167 -10.85 15.87 -22.35
C ARG A 167 -10.14 14.52 -22.46
N MET A 168 -8.81 14.50 -22.28
CA MET A 168 -8.03 13.27 -22.27
C MET A 168 -8.42 12.35 -21.10
N ALA A 169 -8.66 12.88 -19.90
CA ALA A 169 -9.16 12.09 -18.77
C ALA A 169 -10.52 11.42 -19.08
N ARG A 170 -11.43 12.15 -19.75
CA ARG A 170 -12.70 11.60 -20.23
C ARG A 170 -12.50 10.53 -21.30
N HIS A 171 -11.56 10.72 -22.20
CA HIS A 171 -11.19 9.70 -23.19
C HIS A 171 -10.72 8.42 -22.49
N LEU A 172 -9.77 8.50 -21.55
CA LEU A 172 -9.23 7.33 -20.85
C LEU A 172 -10.30 6.55 -20.06
N THR A 173 -11.34 7.22 -19.57
CA THR A 173 -12.45 6.55 -18.85
C THR A 173 -13.52 5.95 -19.76
N SER A 174 -13.65 6.43 -21.00
CA SER A 174 -14.70 6.03 -21.96
C SER A 174 -14.19 5.21 -23.16
N ALA A 175 -12.88 5.01 -23.26
CA ALA A 175 -12.26 4.25 -24.35
C ALA A 175 -12.78 2.81 -24.42
N LYS A 176 -13.10 2.36 -25.63
CA LYS A 176 -13.60 0.99 -25.90
C LYS A 176 -12.47 -0.02 -26.21
N LYS A 177 -11.33 0.48 -26.67
CA LYS A 177 -10.15 -0.34 -26.97
C LYS A 177 -9.34 -0.52 -25.70
N ASP A 178 -8.96 -1.75 -25.36
CA ASP A 178 -8.08 -2.06 -24.22
C ASP A 178 -8.45 -1.28 -22.94
N VAL A 179 -9.67 -1.52 -22.47
CA VAL A 179 -10.35 -0.74 -21.41
C VAL A 179 -9.53 -0.75 -20.11
N GLU A 180 -8.93 -1.88 -19.77
CA GLU A 180 -8.13 -2.04 -18.56
C GLU A 180 -6.86 -1.21 -18.61
N ALA A 181 -6.16 -1.19 -19.75
CA ALA A 181 -4.98 -0.35 -19.94
C ALA A 181 -5.31 1.15 -19.84
N HIS A 182 -6.45 1.59 -20.38
CA HIS A 182 -6.86 3.00 -20.28
C HIS A 182 -7.24 3.40 -18.85
N ARG A 183 -7.94 2.53 -18.11
CA ARG A 183 -8.25 2.75 -16.68
C ARG A 183 -6.98 2.80 -15.83
N ALA A 184 -6.03 1.90 -16.08
CA ALA A 184 -4.75 1.88 -15.39
C ALA A 184 -3.93 3.16 -15.67
N LEU A 185 -3.90 3.64 -16.91
CA LEU A 185 -3.23 4.89 -17.27
C LEU A 185 -3.92 6.11 -16.62
N HIS A 186 -5.26 6.15 -16.61
CA HIS A 186 -6.01 7.22 -15.92
C HIS A 186 -5.64 7.30 -14.44
N GLY A 187 -5.62 6.15 -13.76
CA GLY A 187 -5.25 6.07 -12.34
C GLY A 187 -3.79 6.43 -12.04
N LYS A 188 -2.90 6.44 -13.04
CA LYS A 188 -1.51 6.88 -12.85
C LYS A 188 -1.30 8.36 -13.14
N VAL A 189 -2.03 8.90 -14.12
CA VAL A 189 -1.84 10.28 -14.60
C VAL A 189 -2.67 11.29 -13.80
N TYR A 190 -3.81 10.88 -13.25
CA TYR A 190 -4.79 11.78 -12.63
C TYR A 190 -5.19 11.42 -11.18
N ALA A 191 -4.56 10.41 -10.57
CA ALA A 191 -4.70 10.14 -9.13
C ALA A 191 -3.70 10.97 -8.33
#